data_AF-A0A3R7AFC8-F1
#
_entry.id   AF-A0A3R7AFC8-F1
#
_cell.length_a   1.000
_cell.length_b   1.000
_cell.length_c   1.000
_cell.angle_alpha   90.00
_cell.angle_beta   90.00
_cell.angle_gamma   90.00
#
_symmetry.space_group_name_H-M   'P 1'
#
loop_
_entity.id
_entity.type
_entity.pdbx_description
1 polymer ?
#
loop_
_entity_poly.entity_id
_entity_poly.type
_entity_poly.pdbx_seq_one_letter_code
_entity_poly.pdbx_strand_id
1 'polypeptide(L)'
;MMCGDLSPVEISAFYIQSCGTVSNSSFEDTLVLAYHALKKHSDATGVELQAFQQLLHLLCEDIPCAPNAKLVQYLAPADASPSVSYAKFKHAIDVCLLYGEVISEGEDLFQSIDAANAGEIKTSVLISALEIAGASKTTTTIVQLVGHVRAVLERVTSNDANASISLGMFLATVAQVVLPIAFC
;
A
#
# COMPACT_ATOMS: atom_id res chain seq x y z
N MET A 1 -30.15 -18.00 7.67
CA MET A 1 -30.08 -18.11 6.21
C MET A 1 -30.49 -16.77 5.63
N MET A 2 -29.51 -15.93 5.31
CA MET A 2 -29.58 -14.79 4.37
C MET A 2 -28.13 -14.49 4.00
N CYS A 3 -27.61 -15.20 2.99
CA CYS A 3 -26.38 -14.82 2.32
C CYS A 3 -26.82 -13.71 1.36
N GLY A 4 -26.55 -12.45 1.68
CA GLY A 4 -26.71 -11.37 0.71
C GLY A 4 -25.77 -11.65 -0.46
N ASP A 5 -26.27 -11.57 -1.68
CA ASP A 5 -25.43 -11.71 -2.87
C ASP A 5 -24.34 -10.63 -2.81
N LEU A 6 -23.08 -11.05 -2.65
CA LEU A 6 -21.93 -10.14 -2.67
C LEU A 6 -21.86 -9.45 -4.04
N SER A 7 -21.58 -8.15 -4.05
CA SER A 7 -21.37 -7.40 -5.27
C SER A 7 -20.12 -7.88 -6.02
N PRO A 8 -20.02 -7.65 -7.34
CA PRO A 8 -18.81 -7.97 -8.11
C PRO A 8 -17.51 -7.39 -7.53
N VAL A 9 -17.59 -6.21 -6.91
CA VAL A 9 -16.46 -5.55 -6.25
C VAL A 9 -16.04 -6.34 -5.00
N GLU A 10 -17.00 -6.73 -4.16
CA GLU A 10 -16.73 -7.49 -2.93
C GLU A 10 -16.21 -8.90 -3.25
N ILE A 11 -16.75 -9.56 -4.29
CA ILE A 11 -16.25 -10.86 -4.76
C ILE A 11 -14.80 -10.74 -5.24
N SER A 12 -14.49 -9.70 -6.03
CA SER A 12 -13.14 -9.44 -6.51
C SER A 12 -12.16 -9.18 -5.36
N ALA A 13 -12.55 -8.36 -4.39
CA ALA A 13 -11.75 -8.08 -3.20
C ALA A 13 -11.51 -9.35 -2.36
N PHE A 14 -12.55 -10.17 -2.16
CA PHE A 14 -12.43 -11.43 -1.44
C PHE A 14 -11.39 -12.37 -2.06
N TYR A 15 -11.38 -12.51 -3.39
CA TYR A 15 -10.36 -13.32 -4.07
C TYR A 15 -8.95 -12.78 -3.80
N ILE A 16 -8.75 -11.47 -3.94
CA ILE A 16 -7.44 -10.84 -3.73
C ILE A 16 -6.96 -11.02 -2.29
N GLN A 17 -7.83 -10.74 -1.30
CA GLN A 17 -7.50 -10.88 0.12
C GLN A 17 -7.24 -12.34 0.52
N SER A 18 -7.93 -13.30 -0.09
CA SER A 18 -7.76 -14.73 0.20
C SER A 18 -6.39 -15.28 -0.21
N CYS A 19 -5.67 -14.60 -1.12
CA CYS A 19 -4.32 -15.01 -1.52
C CYS A 19 -3.23 -14.59 -0.54
N GLY A 20 -3.46 -13.56 0.27
CA GLY A 20 -2.53 -13.04 1.27
C GLY A 20 -1.37 -12.25 0.67
N THR A 21 -0.51 -12.89 -0.14
CA THR A 21 0.72 -12.27 -0.67
C THR A 21 0.97 -12.62 -2.14
N VAL A 22 1.69 -11.74 -2.83
CA VAL A 22 2.15 -11.93 -4.22
C VAL A 22 3.06 -13.15 -4.41
N SER A 23 3.63 -13.69 -3.33
CA SER A 23 4.51 -14.87 -3.35
C SER A 23 3.75 -16.21 -3.39
N ASN A 24 2.42 -16.18 -3.29
CA ASN A 24 1.60 -17.39 -3.32
C ASN A 24 1.56 -18.00 -4.73
N SER A 25 1.75 -19.32 -4.86
CA SER A 25 1.78 -19.99 -6.16
C SER A 25 0.43 -19.95 -6.90
N SER A 26 -0.68 -19.74 -6.19
CA SER A 26 -2.02 -19.58 -6.78
C SER A 26 -2.43 -18.12 -6.99
N PHE A 27 -1.51 -17.18 -6.78
CA PHE A 27 -1.82 -15.75 -6.85
C PHE A 27 -2.34 -15.32 -8.22
N GLU A 28 -1.67 -15.75 -9.29
CA GLU A 28 -2.06 -15.42 -10.66
C GLU A 28 -3.45 -15.96 -11.01
N ASP A 29 -3.74 -17.23 -10.69
CA ASP A 29 -5.04 -17.84 -10.93
C ASP A 29 -6.16 -17.10 -10.18
N THR A 30 -5.86 -16.64 -8.97
CA THR A 30 -6.82 -15.90 -8.14
C THR A 30 -7.04 -14.48 -8.64
N LEU A 31 -6.01 -13.82 -9.15
CA LEU A 31 -6.13 -12.52 -9.81
C LEU A 31 -6.97 -12.61 -11.09
N VAL A 32 -6.82 -13.68 -11.87
CA VAL A 32 -7.66 -13.95 -13.04
C VAL A 32 -9.13 -14.08 -12.62
N LEU A 33 -9.42 -14.83 -11.55
CA LEU A 33 -10.77 -14.94 -11.00
C LEU A 33 -11.31 -13.59 -10.51
N ALA A 34 -10.50 -12.82 -9.78
CA ALA A 34 -10.87 -11.49 -9.29
C ALA A 34 -11.19 -10.52 -10.44
N TYR A 35 -10.38 -10.54 -11.51
CA TYR A 35 -10.59 -9.73 -12.70
C TYR A 35 -11.88 -10.12 -13.44
N HIS A 36 -12.12 -11.42 -13.60
CA HIS A 36 -13.33 -11.92 -14.24
C HIS A 36 -14.60 -11.67 -13.43
N ALA A 37 -14.52 -11.74 -12.09
CA ALA A 37 -15.64 -11.39 -11.21
C ALA A 37 -16.05 -9.92 -11.38
N LEU A 38 -15.06 -9.02 -11.55
CA LEU A 38 -15.31 -7.59 -11.70
C LEU A 38 -15.71 -7.19 -13.13
N LYS A 39 -15.31 -8.00 -14.13
CA LYS A 39 -15.66 -7.81 -15.53
C LYS A 39 -17.12 -8.24 -15.76
N LYS A 40 -18.02 -7.28 -15.97
CA LYS A 40 -19.44 -7.54 -16.31
C LYS A 40 -19.58 -8.57 -17.44
N HIS A 41 -20.55 -9.48 -17.30
CA HIS A 41 -20.92 -10.47 -18.33
C HIS A 41 -21.56 -9.80 -19.56
N SER A 42 -20.77 -9.18 -20.43
CA SER A 42 -21.17 -8.74 -21.77
C SER A 42 -19.96 -8.08 -22.41
N ASP A 43 -19.37 -8.70 -23.46
CA ASP A 43 -18.46 -8.20 -24.52
C ASP A 43 -17.42 -7.09 -24.22
N ALA A 44 -17.20 -6.74 -22.95
CA ALA A 44 -16.34 -5.67 -22.54
C ALA A 44 -14.89 -6.10 -22.77
N THR A 45 -14.08 -5.19 -23.29
CA THR A 45 -12.65 -5.42 -23.50
C THR A 45 -11.87 -5.48 -22.18
N GLY A 46 -12.48 -5.06 -21.07
CA GLY A 46 -11.88 -5.03 -19.74
C GLY A 46 -12.86 -4.67 -18.63
N VAL A 47 -12.31 -4.33 -17.47
CA VAL A 47 -13.07 -3.91 -16.27
C VAL A 47 -13.45 -2.44 -16.39
N GLU A 48 -14.66 -2.09 -15.99
CA GLU A 48 -15.11 -0.69 -15.93
C GLU A 48 -14.29 0.12 -14.91
N LEU A 49 -13.76 1.27 -15.34
CA LEU A 49 -12.89 2.11 -14.51
C LEU A 49 -13.50 2.45 -13.14
N GLN A 50 -14.80 2.73 -13.09
CA GLN A 50 -15.48 3.06 -11.82
C GLN A 50 -15.50 1.86 -10.86
N ALA A 51 -15.80 0.66 -11.35
CA ALA A 51 -15.80 -0.56 -10.55
C ALA A 51 -14.37 -0.90 -10.07
N PHE A 52 -13.38 -0.63 -10.91
CA PHE A 52 -11.97 -0.78 -10.54
C PHE A 52 -11.53 0.21 -9.45
N GLN A 53 -11.92 1.49 -9.55
CA GLN A 53 -11.66 2.48 -8.51
C GLN A 53 -12.30 2.09 -7.18
N GLN A 54 -13.53 1.56 -7.20
CA GLN A 54 -14.22 1.05 -6.01
C GLN A 54 -13.47 -0.14 -5.38
N LEU A 55 -12.99 -1.08 -6.20
CA LEU A 55 -12.15 -2.17 -5.72
C LEU A 55 -10.87 -1.65 -5.04
N LEU A 56 -10.17 -0.72 -5.68
CA LEU A 56 -8.94 -0.16 -5.12
C LEU A 56 -9.21 0.57 -3.78
N HIS A 57 -10.34 1.28 -3.68
CA HIS A 57 -10.75 1.88 -2.41
C HIS A 57 -10.95 0.84 -1.31
N LEU A 58 -11.63 -0.27 -1.61
CA LEU A 58 -11.88 -1.34 -0.67
C LEU A 58 -10.58 -2.03 -0.22
N LEU A 59 -9.67 -2.31 -1.15
CA LEU A 59 -8.38 -2.93 -0.84
C LEU A 59 -7.47 -2.04 0.02
N CYS A 60 -7.63 -0.72 -0.09
CA CYS A 60 -6.82 0.23 0.67
C CYS A 60 -7.49 0.68 1.98
N GLU A 61 -8.74 0.28 2.24
CA GLU A 61 -9.49 0.70 3.43
C GLU A 61 -8.80 0.26 4.72
N ASP A 62 -8.22 -0.94 4.71
CA ASP A 62 -7.52 -1.53 5.86
C ASP A 62 -6.09 -1.02 6.04
N ILE A 63 -5.54 -0.22 5.12
CA ILE A 63 -4.15 0.25 5.20
C ILE A 63 -4.08 1.52 6.07
N PRO A 64 -3.41 1.48 7.25
CA PRO A 64 -3.35 2.62 8.15
C PRO A 64 -2.68 3.83 7.51
N CYS A 65 -3.28 5.02 7.66
CA CYS A 65 -2.75 6.29 7.17
C CYS A 65 -2.47 6.35 5.65
N ALA A 66 -2.97 5.38 4.88
CA ALA A 66 -2.83 5.37 3.43
C ALA A 66 -3.60 6.56 2.83
N PRO A 67 -2.99 7.34 1.93
CA PRO A 67 -3.71 8.36 1.20
C PRO A 67 -4.52 7.67 0.10
N ASN A 68 -5.57 6.93 0.48
CA ASN A 68 -6.37 6.07 -0.39
C ASN A 68 -6.81 6.80 -1.65
N ALA A 69 -7.25 8.05 -1.50
CA ALA A 69 -7.62 8.90 -2.63
C ALA A 69 -6.46 9.15 -3.61
N LYS A 70 -5.23 9.35 -3.12
CA LYS A 70 -4.05 9.55 -3.97
C LYS A 70 -3.63 8.25 -4.64
N LEU A 71 -3.59 7.13 -3.90
CA LEU A 71 -3.22 5.83 -4.46
C LEU A 71 -4.19 5.41 -5.57
N VAL A 72 -5.50 5.57 -5.34
CA VAL A 72 -6.53 5.34 -6.37
C VAL A 72 -6.36 6.30 -7.55
N GLN A 73 -6.10 7.59 -7.29
CA GLN A 73 -5.85 8.57 -8.35
C GLN A 73 -4.63 8.22 -9.22
N TYR A 74 -3.57 7.65 -8.63
CA TYR A 74 -2.39 7.24 -9.39
C TYR A 74 -2.64 5.96 -10.21
N LEU A 75 -3.27 4.95 -9.60
CA LEU A 75 -3.49 3.64 -10.23
C LEU A 75 -4.62 3.67 -11.27
N ALA A 76 -5.64 4.49 -11.02
CA ALA A 76 -6.86 4.58 -11.81
C ALA A 76 -7.34 6.04 -11.90
N PRO A 77 -6.60 6.93 -12.60
CA PRO A 77 -6.99 8.33 -12.70
C PRO A 77 -8.30 8.48 -13.47
N ALA A 78 -9.08 9.51 -13.13
CA ALA A 78 -10.44 9.69 -13.66
C ALA A 78 -10.50 9.96 -15.17
N ASP A 79 -9.40 10.40 -15.77
CA ASP A 79 -9.21 10.62 -17.21
C ASP A 79 -8.62 9.40 -17.94
N ALA A 80 -8.41 8.27 -17.23
CA ALA A 80 -7.97 7.04 -17.85
C ALA A 80 -9.01 6.47 -18.83
N SER A 81 -8.58 5.49 -19.62
CA SER A 81 -9.47 4.64 -20.41
C SER A 81 -10.64 4.14 -19.55
N PRO A 82 -11.89 4.19 -20.05
CA PRO A 82 -13.06 3.71 -19.32
C PRO A 82 -13.03 2.19 -19.09
N SER A 83 -12.17 1.48 -19.80
CA SER A 83 -11.92 0.05 -19.68
C SER A 83 -10.48 -0.22 -19.25
N VAL A 84 -10.32 -0.99 -18.18
CA VAL A 84 -9.06 -1.38 -17.55
C VAL A 84 -8.69 -2.79 -18.01
N SER A 85 -7.52 -2.93 -18.63
CA SER A 85 -7.00 -4.22 -19.08
C SER A 85 -6.50 -5.07 -17.91
N TYR A 86 -6.39 -6.38 -18.11
CA TYR A 86 -5.86 -7.29 -17.10
C TYR A 86 -4.45 -6.90 -16.63
N ALA A 87 -3.58 -6.50 -17.55
CA ALA A 87 -2.22 -6.06 -17.20
C ALA A 87 -2.22 -4.85 -16.26
N LYS A 88 -3.09 -3.86 -16.51
CA LYS A 88 -3.22 -2.68 -15.64
C LYS A 88 -3.87 -3.03 -14.30
N PHE A 89 -4.88 -3.90 -14.32
CA PHE A 89 -5.52 -4.44 -13.12
C PHE A 89 -4.48 -5.12 -12.23
N LYS A 90 -3.77 -6.12 -12.76
CA LYS A 90 -2.74 -6.87 -12.02
C LYS A 90 -1.68 -5.96 -11.42
N HIS A 91 -1.13 -5.05 -12.22
CA HIS A 91 -0.12 -4.11 -11.73
C HIS A 91 -0.62 -3.27 -10.56
N ALA A 92 -1.85 -2.77 -10.63
CA ALA A 92 -2.40 -1.98 -9.52
C ALA A 92 -2.63 -2.80 -8.25
N ILE A 93 -3.09 -4.05 -8.38
CA ILE A 93 -3.26 -4.95 -7.23
C ILE A 93 -1.90 -5.27 -6.61
N ASP A 94 -0.89 -5.59 -7.42
CA ASP A 94 0.48 -5.82 -6.96
C ASP A 94 0.99 -4.61 -6.15
N VAL A 95 0.77 -3.39 -6.66
CA VAL A 95 1.19 -2.18 -5.95
C VAL A 95 0.42 -1.96 -4.66
N CYS A 96 -0.90 -2.18 -4.63
CA CYS A 96 -1.69 -2.07 -3.40
C CYS A 96 -1.20 -3.04 -2.31
N LEU A 97 -0.92 -4.29 -2.67
CA LEU A 97 -0.43 -5.30 -1.74
C LEU A 97 0.97 -4.96 -1.22
N LEU A 98 1.90 -4.63 -2.11
CA LEU A 98 3.26 -4.23 -1.74
C LEU A 98 3.26 -2.97 -0.87
N TYR A 99 2.39 -2.02 -1.18
CA TYR A 99 2.24 -0.81 -0.37
C TYR A 99 1.73 -1.13 1.04
N GLY A 100 0.74 -2.02 1.16
CA GLY A 100 0.26 -2.53 2.45
C GLY A 100 1.36 -3.21 3.26
N GLU A 101 2.17 -4.07 2.61
CA GLU A 101 3.33 -4.74 3.24
C GLU A 101 4.35 -3.71 3.77
N VAL A 102 4.68 -2.67 3.01
CA VAL A 102 5.63 -1.63 3.44
C VAL A 102 5.10 -0.83 4.63
N ILE A 103 3.81 -0.49 4.64
CA ILE A 103 3.19 0.21 5.78
C ILE A 103 3.18 -0.68 7.02
N SER A 104 2.85 -1.97 6.87
CA SER A 104 2.88 -2.96 7.96
C SER A 104 4.30 -3.14 8.51
N GLU A 105 5.32 -3.30 7.66
CA GLU A 105 6.72 -3.38 8.10
C GLU A 105 7.16 -2.11 8.85
N GLY A 106 6.67 -0.95 8.42
CA GLY A 106 6.90 0.32 9.12
C GLY A 106 6.27 0.31 10.51
N GLU A 107 5.01 -0.12 10.62
CA GLU A 107 4.34 -0.23 11.90
C GLU A 107 5.08 -1.18 12.86
N ASP A 108 5.46 -2.37 12.39
CA ASP A 108 6.23 -3.34 13.16
C ASP A 108 7.56 -2.75 13.65
N LEU A 109 8.26 -2.01 12.78
CA LEU A 109 9.50 -1.31 13.13
C LEU A 109 9.25 -0.29 14.25
N PHE A 110 8.22 0.53 14.13
CA PHE A 110 7.88 1.54 15.14
C PHE A 110 7.57 0.87 16.49
N GLN A 111 6.71 -0.14 16.48
CA GLN A 111 6.31 -0.88 17.69
C GLN A 111 7.50 -1.59 18.35
N SER A 112 8.47 -2.08 17.56
CA SER A 112 9.69 -2.68 18.12
C SER A 112 10.55 -1.69 18.91
N ILE A 113 10.45 -0.39 18.60
CA ILE A 113 11.18 0.69 19.27
C ILE A 113 10.36 1.20 20.46
N ASP A 114 9.06 1.38 20.27
CA ASP A 114 8.11 1.80 21.31
C ASP A 114 7.69 0.65 22.23
N ALA A 115 8.66 -0.09 22.78
CA ALA A 115 8.39 -1.26 23.62
C ALA A 115 7.54 -0.94 24.89
N ALA A 116 7.49 0.32 25.29
CA ALA A 116 6.68 0.80 26.42
C ALA A 116 5.24 1.19 26.00
N ASN A 117 4.90 1.13 24.71
CA ASN A 117 3.65 1.62 24.12
C ASN A 117 3.33 3.06 24.54
N ALA A 118 4.33 3.93 24.54
CA ALA A 118 4.18 5.35 24.85
C ALA A 118 3.46 6.12 23.73
N GLY A 119 3.40 5.56 22.53
CA GLY A 119 2.80 6.15 21.33
C GLY A 119 3.70 7.15 20.60
N GLU A 120 4.90 7.40 21.14
CA GLU A 120 5.86 8.39 20.65
C GLU A 120 7.29 7.90 20.83
N ILE A 121 8.12 8.10 19.80
CA ILE A 121 9.55 7.77 19.81
C ILE A 121 10.39 8.97 19.39
N LYS A 122 11.61 9.08 19.90
CA LYS A 122 12.54 10.11 19.44
C LYS A 122 12.90 9.89 17.98
N THR A 123 12.88 10.95 17.19
CA THR A 123 13.20 10.93 15.76
C THR A 123 14.58 10.33 15.47
N SER A 124 15.57 10.66 16.30
CA SER A 124 16.93 10.08 16.22
C SER A 124 16.98 8.56 16.39
N VAL A 125 16.16 8.00 17.29
CA VAL A 125 16.08 6.56 17.52
C VAL A 125 15.41 5.87 16.34
N LEU A 126 14.33 6.45 15.81
CA LEU A 126 13.64 5.94 14.62
C LEU A 126 14.55 5.93 13.39
N ILE A 127 15.28 7.02 13.13
CA ILE A 127 16.23 7.10 12.02
C ILE A 127 17.31 6.02 12.15
N SER A 128 17.86 5.83 13.36
CA SER A 128 18.87 4.81 13.61
C SER A 128 18.33 3.40 13.32
N ALA A 129 17.09 3.11 13.75
CA ALA A 129 16.47 1.82 13.50
C ALA A 129 16.18 1.58 12.01
N LEU A 130 15.74 2.61 11.27
CA LEU A 130 15.57 2.56 9.81
C LEU A 130 16.89 2.27 9.08
N GLU A 131 17.98 2.92 9.50
CA GLU A 131 19.31 2.70 8.92
C GLU A 131 19.82 1.28 9.19
N ILE A 132 19.61 0.75 10.40
CA ILE A 132 19.98 -0.63 10.76
C ILE A 132 19.14 -1.63 9.95
N ALA A 133 17.82 -1.44 9.88
CA ALA A 133 16.93 -2.29 9.12
C ALA A 133 17.28 -2.27 7.61
N GLY A 134 17.55 -1.09 7.07
CA GLY A 134 17.95 -0.91 5.66
C GLY A 134 19.31 -1.54 5.33
N ALA A 135 20.28 -1.48 6.24
CA ALA A 135 21.58 -2.09 6.06
C ALA A 135 21.51 -3.63 5.95
N SER A 136 20.53 -4.26 6.60
CA SER A 136 20.34 -5.72 6.56
C SER A 136 19.85 -6.24 5.19
N LYS A 137 19.14 -5.42 4.41
CA LYS A 137 18.51 -5.82 3.13
C LYS A 137 19.34 -5.47 1.86
N THR A 138 20.56 -4.89 2.02
CA THR A 138 21.66 -4.66 1.04
C THR A 138 21.34 -4.33 -0.44
N THR A 139 20.15 -3.83 -0.76
CA THR A 139 19.80 -3.41 -2.13
C THR A 139 19.88 -1.88 -2.23
N THR A 140 20.49 -1.34 -3.28
CA THR A 140 20.65 0.11 -3.51
C THR A 140 19.33 0.88 -3.37
N THR A 141 18.22 0.28 -3.81
CA THR A 141 16.86 0.84 -3.71
C THR A 141 16.42 1.05 -2.25
N ILE A 142 16.75 0.12 -1.35
CA ILE A 142 16.37 0.21 0.07
C ILE A 142 17.15 1.31 0.77
N VAL A 143 18.44 1.46 0.44
CA VAL A 143 19.27 2.55 0.96
C VAL A 143 18.73 3.91 0.54
N GLN A 144 18.31 4.05 -0.73
CA GLN A 144 17.68 5.28 -1.24
C GLN A 144 16.35 5.57 -0.55
N LEU A 145 15.52 4.54 -0.34
CA LEU A 145 14.23 4.67 0.35
C LEU A 145 14.42 5.18 1.78
N VAL A 146 15.32 4.55 2.54
CA VAL A 146 15.66 4.96 3.92
C VAL A 146 16.17 6.40 3.95
N GLY A 147 17.04 6.78 3.00
CA GLY A 147 17.54 8.15 2.88
C GLY A 147 16.43 9.18 2.63
N HIS A 148 15.46 8.87 1.78
CA HIS A 148 14.31 9.75 1.53
C HIS A 148 13.38 9.87 2.75
N VAL A 149 13.08 8.75 3.43
CA VAL A 149 12.28 8.76 4.67
C VAL A 149 12.97 9.62 5.72
N ARG A 150 14.27 9.45 5.94
CA ARG A 150 15.08 10.28 6.83
C ARG A 150 14.97 11.78 6.50
N ALA A 151 15.16 12.15 5.24
CA ALA A 151 15.11 13.55 4.83
C ALA A 151 13.72 14.19 4.99
N VAL A 152 12.64 13.40 4.94
CA VAL A 152 11.29 13.89 5.26
C VAL A 152 11.12 14.03 6.78
N LEU A 153 11.55 13.04 7.57
CA LEU A 153 11.48 13.08 9.03
C LEU A 153 12.24 14.28 9.61
N GLU A 154 13.47 14.53 9.14
CA GLU A 154 14.28 15.67 9.56
C GLU A 154 13.59 17.01 9.21
N ARG A 155 12.91 17.10 8.06
CA ARG A 155 12.14 18.31 7.70
C ARG A 155 10.90 18.50 8.59
N VAL A 156 10.14 17.43 8.82
CA VAL A 156 8.93 17.45 9.66
C VAL A 156 9.26 17.86 11.10
N THR A 157 10.44 17.47 11.57
CA THR A 157 10.91 17.74 12.94
C THR A 157 11.76 19.01 13.04
N SER A 158 11.85 19.82 11.97
CA SER A 158 12.68 21.02 11.92
C SER A 158 14.16 20.77 12.27
N ASN A 159 14.66 19.57 11.96
CA ASN A 159 15.99 19.05 12.32
C ASN A 159 16.23 18.90 13.84
N ASP A 160 15.18 18.88 14.66
CA ASP A 160 15.30 18.55 16.08
C ASP A 160 15.33 17.03 16.29
N ALA A 161 16.53 16.51 16.50
CA ALA A 161 16.77 15.09 16.77
C ALA A 161 16.11 14.58 18.07
N ASN A 162 15.72 15.48 18.98
CA ASN A 162 15.01 15.16 20.22
C ASN A 162 13.48 15.24 20.07
N ALA A 163 12.97 15.74 18.94
CA ALA A 163 11.55 15.74 18.68
C ALA A 163 11.01 14.31 18.70
N SER A 164 9.89 14.14 19.39
CA SER A 164 9.10 12.92 19.36
C SER A 164 8.28 12.84 18.08
N ILE A 165 8.12 11.63 17.56
CA ILE A 165 7.24 11.33 16.43
C ILE A 165 6.28 10.21 16.82
N SER A 166 5.00 10.38 16.45
CA SER A 166 3.97 9.37 16.63
C SER A 166 3.96 8.38 15.46
N LEU A 167 3.34 7.21 15.68
CA LEU A 167 3.16 6.20 14.63
C LEU A 167 2.49 6.79 13.38
N GLY A 168 1.39 7.54 13.54
CA GLY A 168 0.68 8.14 12.41
C GLY A 168 1.54 9.11 11.59
N MET A 169 2.36 9.92 12.26
CA MET A 169 3.29 10.85 11.60
C MET A 169 4.39 10.09 10.83
N PHE A 170 4.88 9.00 11.41
CA PHE A 170 5.86 8.14 10.74
C PHE A 170 5.26 7.44 9.52
N LEU A 171 4.12 6.77 9.65
CA LEU A 171 3.47 6.07 8.53
C LEU A 171 3.07 7.04 7.41
N ALA A 172 2.61 8.25 7.74
CA ALA A 172 2.36 9.30 6.74
C ALA A 172 3.63 9.71 6.00
N THR A 173 4.78 9.74 6.69
CA THR A 173 6.09 10.01 6.07
C THR A 173 6.51 8.89 5.13
N VAL A 174 6.38 7.63 5.56
CA VAL A 174 6.65 6.46 4.71
C VAL A 174 5.76 6.48 3.47
N ALA A 175 4.46 6.72 3.64
CA ALA A 175 3.51 6.84 2.54
C ALA A 175 3.90 7.90 1.51
N GLN A 176 4.33 9.09 1.98
CA GLN A 176 4.75 10.19 1.11
C GLN A 176 5.97 9.84 0.25
N VAL A 177 6.87 8.99 0.76
CA VAL A 177 8.10 8.60 0.07
C VAL A 177 7.87 7.42 -0.87
N VAL A 178 7.12 6.41 -0.43
CA VAL A 178 6.92 5.16 -1.16
C VAL A 178 6.06 5.37 -2.41
N LEU A 179 4.99 6.16 -2.31
CA LEU A 179 4.06 6.35 -3.42
C LEU A 179 4.76 6.91 -4.67
N PRO A 180 5.54 8.00 -4.64
CA PRO A 180 6.22 8.48 -5.84
C PRO A 180 7.22 7.48 -6.43
N ILE A 181 7.90 6.70 -5.59
CA ILE A 181 8.98 5.78 -6.01
C ILE A 181 8.41 4.52 -6.66
N ALA A 182 7.27 4.00 -6.18
CA ALA A 182 6.60 2.85 -6.76
C ALA A 182 6.07 3.10 -8.19
N PHE A 183 6.03 4.36 -8.63
CA PHE A 183 5.46 4.79 -9.91
C PHE A 183 6.44 5.55 -10.83
N CYS A 184 7.73 5.61 -10.50
CA CYS A 184 8.81 6.12 -11.37
C CYS A 184 9.55 4.96 -12.06
#